data_AF-A0A4R1QND8-F1
#
_entry.id   AF-A0A4R1QND8-F1
#
_cell.length_a   1.000
_cell.length_b   1.000
_cell.length_c   1.000
_cell.angle_alpha   90.00
_cell.angle_beta   90.00
_cell.angle_gamma   90.00
#
_symmetry.space_group_name_H-M   'P 1'
#
loop_
_entity.id
_entity.type
_entity.pdbx_description
1 polymer ?
#
loop_
_entity_poly.entity_id
_entity_poly.type
_entity_poly.pdbx_seq_one_letter_code
_entity_poly.pdbx_strand_id
1 'polypeptide(L)' 'MRVFWTFFWTFLLINMVTYVVSSMQGLEYHFATGSTLAIVATVLILAIAQLIPNEPIEH' A
#
# COMPACT_ATOMS: atom_id res chain seq x y z
N MET A 1 -11.23 -3.48 -12.37
CA MET A 1 -9.80 -3.39 -12.71
C MET A 1 -9.01 -2.50 -11.75
N ARG A 2 -9.50 -1.30 -11.41
CA ARG A 2 -8.81 -0.34 -10.50
C ARG A 2 -8.40 -0.93 -9.14
N VAL A 3 -9.32 -1.59 -8.43
CA VAL A 3 -9.04 -2.14 -7.07
C VAL A 3 -7.95 -3.22 -7.09
N PHE A 4 -8.00 -4.15 -8.05
CA PHE A 4 -6.98 -5.19 -8.20
C PHE A 4 -5.59 -4.58 -8.43
N TRP A 5 -5.51 -3.57 -9.29
CA TRP A 5 -4.26 -2.90 -9.61
C TRP A 5 -3.73 -2.07 -8.43
N THR A 6 -4.62 -1.38 -7.69
CA THR A 6 -4.27 -0.70 -6.45
C THR A 6 -3.66 -1.69 -5.46
N PHE A 7 -4.31 -2.82 -5.19
CA PHE A 7 -3.77 -3.85 -4.30
C PHE A 7 -2.42 -4.38 -4.77
N PHE A 8 -2.29 -4.74 -6.06
CA PHE A 8 -1.06 -5.31 -6.61
C PHE A 8 0.15 -4.37 -6.43
N TRP A 9 0.00 -3.09 -6.80
CA TRP A 9 1.09 -2.12 -6.66
C TRP A 9 1.37 -1.76 -5.21
N THR A 10 0.33 -1.55 -4.39
CA THR A 10 0.51 -1.31 -2.95
C THR A 10 1.23 -2.47 -2.29
N PHE A 11 0.90 -3.71 -2.65
CA PHE A 11 1.56 -4.90 -2.13
C PHE A 11 3.04 -4.93 -2.47
N LEU A 12 3.39 -4.72 -3.74
CA LEU A 12 4.79 -4.73 -4.18
C LEU A 12 5.60 -3.62 -3.49
N LEU A 13 5.06 -2.40 -3.46
CA LEU A 13 5.73 -1.25 -2.85
C LEU A 13 5.90 -1.41 -1.34
N ILE A 14 4.90 -1.90 -0.63
CA ILE A 14 5.00 -2.10 0.84
C ILE A 14 6.04 -3.18 1.16
N ASN A 15 6.09 -4.29 0.42
CA ASN A 15 7.12 -5.32 0.65
C ASN A 15 8.53 -4.73 0.44
N MET A 16 8.73 -3.90 -0.59
CA MET A 16 10.00 -3.19 -0.80
C MET A 16 10.33 -2.22 0.32
N VAL A 17 9.36 -1.44 0.81
CA VAL A 17 9.57 -0.54 1.97
C VAL A 17 9.93 -1.34 3.22
N THR A 18 9.21 -2.41 3.52
CA THR A 18 9.52 -3.28 4.68
C THR A 18 10.92 -3.88 4.56
N TYR A 19 11.34 -4.31 3.37
CA TYR A 19 12.70 -4.78 3.13
C TYR A 19 13.75 -3.68 3.39
N VAL A 20 13.54 -2.48 2.85
CA VAL A 20 14.46 -1.34 3.05
C VAL A 20 14.56 -0.97 4.53
N VAL A 21 13.43 -0.88 5.23
CA VAL A 21 13.40 -0.56 6.67
C VAL A 21 14.09 -1.64 7.50
N SER A 22 13.87 -2.92 7.18
CA SER A 22 14.54 -4.03 7.87
C SER A 22 16.06 -3.96 7.66
N SER A 23 16.51 -3.69 6.42
CA SER A 23 17.91 -3.49 6.08
C SER A 23 18.55 -2.31 6.81
N MET A 24 17.84 -1.17 6.90
CA MET A 24 18.29 0.01 7.67
C MET A 24 18.44 -0.27 9.17
N GLN A 25 17.63 -1.20 9.71
CA GLN A 25 17.67 -1.60 11.11
C GLN A 25 18.61 -2.79 11.38
N GLY A 26 19.23 -3.36 10.34
CA GLY A 26 20.03 -4.58 10.45
C GLY A 26 19.21 -5.82 10.84
N LEU A 27 17.89 -5.80 10.59
CA LEU A 27 16.96 -6.90 10.87
C LEU A 27 16.72 -7.75 9.63
N GLU A 28 16.33 -9.01 9.86
CA GLU A 28 15.90 -9.90 8.78
C GLU A 28 14.53 -9.48 8.22
N TYR A 29 14.37 -9.67 6.91
CA TYR A 29 13.11 -9.40 6.25
C TYR A 29 12.09 -10.52 6.50
N HIS A 30 10.94 -10.14 7.07
CA HIS A 30 9.81 -11.05 7.28
C HIS A 30 8.66 -10.75 6.31
N PHE A 31 8.44 -11.66 5.36
CA PHE A 31 7.40 -11.54 4.34
C PHE A 31 5.98 -11.44 4.93
N ALA A 32 5.71 -12.15 6.03
CA ALA A 32 4.40 -12.08 6.71
C ALA A 32 4.09 -10.66 7.18
N THR A 33 5.06 -9.99 7.80
CA THR A 33 4.95 -8.61 8.27
C THR A 33 4.68 -7.65 7.12
N GLY A 34 5.46 -7.75 6.03
CA GLY A 34 5.26 -6.94 4.82
C GLY A 34 3.89 -7.17 4.19
N SER A 35 3.43 -8.42 4.14
CA SER A 35 2.12 -8.79 3.60
C SER A 35 0.96 -8.26 4.44
N THR A 36 1.03 -8.36 5.78
CA THR A 36 0.02 -7.79 6.67
C THR A 36 -0.04 -6.27 6.53
N LEU A 37 1.10 -5.59 6.49
CA LEU A 37 1.16 -4.14 6.27
C LEU A 37 0.59 -3.74 4.92
N ALA A 38 0.84 -4.53 3.87
CA ALA A 38 0.30 -4.27 2.53
C ALA A 38 -1.23 -4.34 2.48
N ILE A 39 -1.82 -5.32 3.16
CA ILE A 39 -3.28 -5.46 3.26
C ILE A 39 -3.86 -4.24 4.00
N VAL A 40 -3.28 -3.87 5.15
CA VAL A 40 -3.72 -2.70 5.93
C VAL A 40 -3.61 -1.41 5.10
N ALA A 41 -2.48 -1.20 4.43
CA ALA A 41 -2.26 -0.03 3.58
C ALA A 41 -3.25 0.03 2.41
N THR A 42 -3.57 -1.10 1.78
CA THR A 42 -4.54 -1.15 0.68
C THR A 42 -5.93 -0.73 1.16
N VAL A 43 -6.37 -1.23 2.32
CA VAL A 43 -7.66 -0.85 2.91
C VAL A 43 -7.71 0.65 3.20
N LEU A 44 -6.63 1.23 3.75
CA LEU A 44 -6.55 2.67 4.00
C LEU A 44 -6.61 3.49 2.70
N ILE A 45 -5.89 3.07 1.65
CA ILE A 45 -5.91 3.76 0.35
C ILE A 45 -7.33 3.75 -0.24
N LEU A 46 -8.03 2.61 -0.17
CA LEU A 46 -9.40 2.50 -0.67
C LEU A 46 -10.36 3.38 0.15
N ALA A 47 -10.22 3.41 1.47
CA ALA A 47 -11.03 4.26 2.34
C ALA A 47 -10.82 5.75 2.03
N ILE A 48 -9.56 6.19 1.88
CA ILE A 48 -9.22 7.57 1.52
C ILE A 48 -9.78 7.92 0.14
N ALA A 49 -9.67 7.02 -0.83
CA ALA A 49 -10.20 7.22 -2.18
C ALA A 49 -11.74 7.36 -2.22
N GLN A 50 -12.45 6.87 -1.21
CA GLN A 50 -13.90 7.11 -1.06
C GLN A 50 -14.21 8.43 -0.36
N LEU A 51 -13.30 8.92 0.49
CA LEU A 51 -13.47 10.17 1.22
C LEU A 51 -13.20 11.40 0.34
N ILE A 52 -12.26 11.29 -0.61
CA ILE A 52 -11.93 12.39 -1.53
C ILE A 52 -13.07 12.55 -2.55
N PRO A 53 -13.80 13.69 -2.54
CA PRO A 53 -14.83 13.97 -3.53
C PRO A 53 -14.19 14.05 -4.91
N ASN A 54 -14.73 13.30 -5.87
CA ASN A 54 -14.23 13.27 -7.24
C ASN A 54 -15.20 14.04 -8.14
N GLU A 55 -15.50 15.29 -7.76
CA GLU A 55 -16.34 16.18 -8.55
C GLU A 55 -15.56 16.59 -9.81
N PRO A 56 -16.18 16.55 -11.01
CA PRO A 56 -15.55 17.02 -12.22
C PRO A 56 -15.26 18.51 -12.06
N ILE A 57 -14.01 18.90 -12.27
CA ILE A 57 -13.62 20.31 -12.37
C ILE A 57 -14.31 20.82 -13.64
N GLU A 58 -15.37 21.62 -13.51
CA GLU A 58 -15.97 22.31 -14.65
C GLU A 58 -14.90 23.24 -15.24
N HIS A 59 -14.52 22.97 -16.49
CA HIS A 59 -13.67 23.83 -17.31
C HIS A 59 -14.52 24.78 -18.14
#